data_AF-A0A655FU64-F1
#
_entry.id   AF-A0A655FU64-F1
#
_cell.length_a   1.000
_cell.length_b   1.000
_cell.length_c   1.000
_cell.angle_alpha   90.00
_cell.angle_beta   90.00
_cell.angle_gamma   90.00
#
_symmetry.space_group_name_H-M   'P 1'
#
loop_
_entity.id
_entity.type
_entity.pdbx_description
1 polymer ?
#
loop_
_entity_poly.entity_id
_entity_poly.type
_entity_poly.pdbx_seq_one_letter_code
_entity_poly.pdbx_strand_id
1 'polypeptide(L)'
;MIPLSRPQVLDLLHHTPDYGPPGGPLGDPSRRTSCLSGLGYPASTPVLGAQPIDIDARPAVLLVIPADTPDKLAVFAVAPHCSAADTGLLASTVVPRA
;
A
#
# COMPACT_ATOMS: atom_id res chain seq x y z
N MET A 1 0.77 -13.55 2.44
CA MET A 1 1.24 -13.46 1.03
C MET A 1 0.30 -12.51 0.30
N ILE A 2 0.80 -11.72 -0.66
CA ILE A 2 -0.05 -10.78 -1.39
C ILE A 2 -0.77 -11.52 -2.53
N PRO A 3 -2.11 -11.47 -2.64
CA PRO A 3 -2.89 -12.20 -3.63
C PRO A 3 -2.86 -11.55 -5.03
N LEU A 4 -1.80 -10.82 -5.36
CA LEU A 4 -1.58 -10.19 -6.66
C LEU A 4 -0.29 -10.70 -7.29
N SER A 5 -0.37 -10.98 -8.59
CA SER A 5 0.79 -11.21 -9.44
C SER A 5 1.50 -9.88 -9.79
N ARG A 6 2.76 -9.95 -10.24
CA ARG A 6 3.51 -8.76 -10.66
C ARG A 6 2.78 -7.93 -11.73
N PRO A 7 2.23 -8.51 -12.83
CA PRO A 7 1.49 -7.74 -13.82
C PRO A 7 0.30 -6.98 -13.23
N GLN A 8 -0.43 -7.58 -12.28
CA GLN A 8 -1.54 -6.90 -11.59
C GLN A 8 -1.05 -5.74 -10.71
N VAL A 9 0.09 -5.88 -10.04
CA VAL A 9 0.69 -4.76 -9.28
C VAL A 9 1.10 -3.62 -10.22
N LEU A 10 1.67 -3.94 -11.39
CA LEU A 10 2.06 -2.92 -12.37
C LEU A 10 0.85 -2.20 -12.97
N ASP A 11 -0.25 -2.92 -13.19
CA ASP A 11 -1.51 -2.36 -13.68
C ASP A 11 -2.07 -1.27 -12.75
N LEU A 12 -1.88 -1.40 -11.43
CA LEU A 12 -2.30 -0.38 -10.45
C LEU A 12 -1.60 0.97 -10.65
N LEU A 13 -0.42 1.00 -11.28
CA LEU A 13 0.29 2.25 -11.56
C LEU A 13 -0.39 3.10 -12.63
N HIS A 14 -1.31 2.51 -13.38
CA HIS A 14 -2.07 3.16 -14.45
C HIS A 14 -3.46 3.64 -13.99
N HIS A 15 -3.80 3.40 -12.73
CA HIS A 15 -5.10 3.73 -12.14
C HIS A 15 -4.94 4.74 -11.01
N THR A 16 -6.00 5.51 -10.75
CA THR A 16 -6.05 6.35 -9.55
C THR A 16 -6.05 5.44 -8.32
N PRO A 17 -5.18 5.66 -7.32
CA PRO A 17 -5.14 4.83 -6.11
C PRO A 17 -6.50 4.76 -5.40
N ASP A 18 -7.00 3.54 -5.21
CA ASP A 18 -8.21 3.27 -4.44
C ASP A 18 -7.84 2.84 -3.01
N TYR A 19 -8.22 3.65 -2.03
CA TYR A 19 -7.96 3.41 -0.61
C TYR A 19 -9.16 2.76 0.11
N GLY A 20 -10.18 2.34 -0.64
CA GLY A 20 -11.46 1.87 -0.13
C GLY A 20 -12.52 2.96 -0.14
N PRO A 21 -13.63 2.75 0.61
CA PRO A 21 -14.81 3.61 0.51
C PRO A 21 -14.48 5.08 0.82
N PRO A 22 -15.16 6.05 0.15
CA PRO A 22 -14.99 7.47 0.44
C PRO A 22 -15.21 7.78 1.93
N GLY A 23 -14.28 8.53 2.54
CA GLY A 23 -14.30 8.79 3.98
C GLY A 23 -13.77 7.64 4.85
N GLY A 24 -13.32 6.54 4.25
CA GLY A 24 -12.58 5.49 4.92
C GLY A 24 -11.24 5.99 5.46
N PRO A 25 -10.67 5.33 6.48
CA PRO A 25 -9.52 5.82 7.22
C PRO A 25 -8.30 6.13 6.33
N LEU A 26 -7.99 5.27 5.35
CA LEU A 26 -6.87 5.50 4.42
C LEU A 26 -7.17 6.50 3.30
N GLY A 27 -8.43 6.95 3.18
CA GLY A 27 -8.80 8.10 2.37
C GLY A 27 -8.23 9.42 2.91
N ASP A 28 -7.94 9.52 4.21
CA ASP A 28 -7.29 10.68 4.84
C ASP A 28 -5.79 10.72 4.49
N PRO A 29 -5.29 11.77 3.81
CA PRO A 29 -3.87 11.96 3.54
C PRO A 29 -2.98 11.89 4.78
N SER A 30 -3.40 12.46 5.90
CA SER A 30 -2.59 12.50 7.13
C SER A 30 -2.41 11.10 7.73
N ARG A 31 -3.43 10.24 7.58
CA ARG A 31 -3.31 8.84 7.99
C ARG A 31 -2.34 8.08 7.09
N ARG A 32 -2.36 8.32 5.77
CA ARG A 32 -1.42 7.68 4.84
C ARG A 32 0.03 8.05 5.14
N THR A 33 0.32 9.34 5.37
CA THR A 33 1.69 9.78 5.71
C THR A 33 2.17 9.17 7.03
N SER A 34 1.29 9.05 8.03
CA SER A 34 1.56 8.37 9.29
C SER A 34 1.83 6.86 9.09
N CYS A 35 0.98 6.19 8.32
CA CYS A 35 1.12 4.78 7.96
C CYS A 35 2.49 4.51 7.29
N LEU A 36 2.88 5.32 6.31
CA LEU A 36 4.18 5.20 5.63
C LEU A 36 5.35 5.36 6.62
N SER A 37 5.24 6.30 7.56
CA SER A 37 6.25 6.48 8.61
C SER A 37 6.39 5.24 9.50
N GLY A 38 5.26 4.61 9.86
CA GLY A 38 5.25 3.34 10.62
C GLY A 38 5.80 2.15 9.83
N LEU A 39 5.69 2.18 8.50
CA LEU A 39 6.29 1.18 7.60
C LEU A 39 7.80 1.41 7.36
N GLY A 40 8.37 2.49 7.91
CA GLY A 40 9.79 2.83 7.74
C GLY A 40 10.10 3.67 6.49
N TYR A 41 9.08 4.19 5.80
CA TYR A 41 9.24 5.05 4.63
C TYR A 41 9.05 6.52 5.00
N PRO A 42 9.73 7.46 4.30
CA PRO A 42 9.43 8.88 4.44
C PRO A 42 7.93 9.16 4.28
N ALA A 43 7.38 10.01 5.14
CA ALA A 43 5.99 10.46 5.06
C ALA A 43 5.64 11.11 3.70
N SER A 44 6.64 11.63 2.99
CA SER A 44 6.54 12.22 1.65
C SER A 44 6.57 11.20 0.52
N THR A 45 6.75 9.91 0.80
CA THR A 45 6.82 8.86 -0.22
C THR A 45 5.49 8.80 -0.97
N PRO A 46 5.49 8.91 -2.31
CA PRO A 46 4.26 8.86 -3.08
C PRO A 46 3.71 7.43 -3.10
N VAL A 47 2.41 7.30 -2.86
CA VAL A 47 1.66 6.08 -3.17
C VAL A 47 1.34 6.09 -4.66
N LEU A 48 1.95 5.16 -5.39
CA LEU A 48 1.83 5.04 -6.85
C LEU A 48 0.58 4.27 -7.28
N GLY A 49 0.08 3.40 -6.40
CA GLY A 49 -1.11 2.60 -6.64
C GLY A 49 -1.68 2.10 -5.31
N ALA A 50 -3.00 1.96 -5.25
CA ALA A 50 -3.66 1.34 -4.12
C ALA A 50 -4.92 0.61 -4.57
N GLN A 51 -5.28 -0.46 -3.87
CA GLN A 51 -6.61 -1.06 -3.97
C GLN A 51 -6.97 -1.82 -2.68
N PRO A 52 -8.26 -1.92 -2.34
CA PRO A 52 -8.73 -2.87 -1.34
C PRO A 52 -8.46 -4.32 -1.77
N ILE A 53 -8.00 -5.15 -0.84
CA ILE A 53 -7.81 -6.60 -1.04
C ILE A 53 -8.23 -7.35 0.24
N ASP A 54 -8.40 -8.66 0.13
CA ASP A 54 -8.55 -9.54 1.29
C ASP A 54 -7.34 -10.46 1.45
N ILE A 55 -6.82 -10.58 2.67
CA ILE A 55 -5.80 -11.56 3.03
C ILE A 55 -6.35 -12.46 4.12
N ASP A 56 -6.58 -13.73 3.77
CA ASP A 56 -7.15 -14.74 4.69
C ASP A 56 -8.47 -14.26 5.32
N ALA A 57 -9.37 -13.71 4.50
CA ALA A 57 -10.65 -13.09 4.90
C ALA A 57 -10.52 -11.88 5.85
N ARG A 58 -9.33 -11.25 5.91
CA ARG A 58 -9.13 -9.97 6.60
C ARG A 58 -9.05 -8.84 5.57
N PRO A 59 -9.86 -7.78 5.73
CA PRO A 59 -9.82 -6.64 4.83
C PRO A 59 -8.49 -5.89 4.98
N ALA A 60 -7.89 -5.58 3.86
CA ALA A 60 -6.64 -4.85 3.76
C ALA A 60 -6.71 -3.83 2.61
N VAL A 61 -5.80 -2.87 2.63
CA VAL A 61 -5.53 -1.99 1.51
C VAL A 61 -4.10 -2.27 1.05
N LEU A 62 -3.98 -2.61 -0.22
CA LEU A 62 -2.70 -2.75 -0.87
C LEU A 62 -2.16 -1.36 -1.21
N LEU A 63 -0.92 -1.08 -0.85
CA LEU A 63 -0.19 0.15 -1.16
C LEU A 63 1.03 -0.22 -2.00
N VAL A 64 1.19 0.44 -3.15
CA VAL A 64 2.37 0.34 -4.02
C VAL A 64 3.14 1.64 -3.93
N ILE A 65 4.40 1.57 -3.53
CA ILE A 65 5.30 2.72 -3.40
C ILE A 65 6.64 2.44 -4.09
N PRO A 66 7.45 3.47 -4.40
CA PRO A 66 8.85 3.26 -4.77
C PRO A 66 9.58 2.49 -3.67
N ALA A 67 10.34 1.47 -4.05
CA ALA A 67 11.28 0.84 -3.12
C ALA A 67 12.58 1.66 -3.02
N ASP A 68 13.58 1.13 -2.30
CA ASP A 68 14.88 1.79 -2.12
C ASP A 68 15.65 2.00 -3.44
N THR A 69 15.35 1.18 -4.45
CA THR A 69 15.90 1.32 -5.80
C THR A 69 14.81 1.66 -6.81
N PRO A 70 15.09 2.51 -7.81
CA PRO A 70 14.07 3.02 -8.74
C PRO A 70 13.44 1.95 -9.65
N ASP A 71 14.13 0.82 -9.82
CA ASP A 71 13.69 -0.35 -10.59
C ASP A 71 12.80 -1.32 -9.80
N LYS A 72 12.47 -1.00 -8.55
CA LYS A 72 11.67 -1.86 -7.66
C LYS A 72 10.50 -1.11 -7.05
N LEU A 73 9.45 -1.86 -6.78
CA LEU A 73 8.26 -1.40 -6.08
C LEU A 73 8.13 -2.16 -4.78
N ALA A 74 7.90 -1.44 -3.69
CA ALA A 74 7.54 -2.03 -2.41
C ALA A 74 6.00 -2.08 -2.34
N VAL A 75 5.48 -3.25 -2.00
CA VAL A 75 4.05 -3.53 -1.96
C VAL A 75 3.70 -4.00 -0.57
N PHE A 76 2.74 -3.32 0.06
CA PHE A 76 2.28 -3.60 1.42
C PHE A 76 0.79 -3.85 1.40
N ALA A 77 0.32 -4.85 2.14
CA ALA A 77 -1.09 -5.00 2.47
C ALA A 77 -1.26 -4.62 3.93
N VAL A 78 -1.87 -3.46 4.19
CA VAL A 78 -2.06 -2.91 5.53
C VAL A 78 -3.53 -2.96 5.92
N ALA A 79 -3.81 -3.05 7.21
CA ALA A 79 -5.17 -2.95 7.70
C ALA A 79 -5.72 -1.52 7.48
N PRO A 80 -7.05 -1.34 7.39
CA PRO A 80 -7.66 -0.02 7.22
C PRO A 80 -7.30 0.97 8.33
N HIS A 81 -6.98 0.50 9.54
CA HIS A 81 -6.60 1.35 10.68
C HIS A 81 -5.13 1.81 10.67
N CYS A 82 -4.35 1.50 9.64
CA CYS A 82 -2.91 1.77 9.59
C CYS A 82 -2.54 3.20 10.02
N SER A 83 -1.49 3.29 10.83
CA SER A 83 -0.90 4.50 11.38
C SER A 83 0.58 4.26 11.71
N ALA A 84 1.28 5.29 12.18
CA ALA A 84 2.67 5.15 12.64
C ALA A 84 2.81 4.24 13.87
N ALA A 85 1.78 4.16 14.73
CA ALA A 85 1.81 3.37 15.96
C ALA A 85 1.40 1.91 15.75
N ASP A 86 0.49 1.69 14.79
CA ASP A 86 0.00 0.36 14.41
C ASP A 86 -0.27 0.37 12.91
N THR A 87 0.59 -0.33 12.16
CA THR A 87 0.47 -0.42 10.72
C THR A 87 -0.55 -1.47 10.28
N GLY A 88 -0.91 -2.40 11.16
CA GLY A 88 -1.71 -3.57 10.78
C GLY A 88 -1.16 -4.28 9.54
N LEU A 89 0.16 -4.35 9.36
CA LEU A 89 0.78 -4.96 8.18
C LEU A 89 0.49 -6.46 8.13
N LEU A 90 -0.24 -6.90 7.10
CA LEU A 90 -0.66 -8.28 6.90
C LEU A 90 0.28 -9.05 5.97
N ALA A 91 0.85 -8.37 4.97
CA ALA A 91 1.84 -8.94 4.06
C ALA A 91 2.63 -7.84 3.37
N SER A 92 3.86 -8.15 2.97
CA SER A 92 4.65 -7.28 2.10
C SER A 92 5.39 -8.10 1.05
N THR A 93 5.72 -7.46 -0.07
CA THR A 93 6.63 -8.01 -1.07
C THR A 93 7.33 -6.87 -1.81
N VAL A 94 8.38 -7.22 -2.55
CA VAL A 94 9.07 -6.31 -3.47
C VAL A 94 9.00 -6.91 -4.86
N VAL A 95 8.57 -6.12 -5.85
CA VAL A 95 8.49 -6.56 -7.24
C VAL A 95 9.36 -5.70 -8.15
N PRO A 96 9.97 -6.26 -9.21
CA PRO A 96 10.60 -5.48 -10.26
C PRO A 96 9.57 -4.58 -10.95
N ARG A 97 9.98 -3.35 -11.26
CA ARG A 97 9.20 -2.36 -12.01
C ARG A 97 9.31 -2.57 -13.53
N ALA A 98 10.41 -3.17 -13.99
CA ALA A 98 10.71 -3.45 -15.39
C ALA A 98 10.30 -4.88 -15.82
#